data_AF-A0A3M1XPF4-F1
#
_entry.id   AF-A0A3M1XPF4-F1
#
_cell.length_a   1.000
_cell.length_b   1.000
_cell.length_c   1.000
_cell.angle_alpha   90.00
_cell.angle_beta   90.00
_cell.angle_gamma   90.00
#
_symmetry.space_group_name_H-M   'P 1'
#
loop_
_entity.id
_entity.type
_entity.pdbx_description
1 polymer ?
#
loop_
_entity_poly.entity_id
_entity_poly.type
_entity_poly.pdbx_seq_one_letter_code
_entity_poly.pdbx_strand_id
1 'polypeptide(L)'
;MKPDYLLLAGNLRTLVSENQLPQALQQLQEALQGHEAQNVSLLQAARYAMLRKELQMGTIDREYAGRELNQIRHALLDLAWELERQGKADTRIFISYSRNGNGQALVHSLYEQLAQSGFQPFWDVKDIPPGADWAETILSQLKASDYFVLLLSERANQSEMVLKEVEEARRLRDLQGKPMMLPVRVQYPLEAPLNFKLQSWLQRIQQLHWQGEADTAAVVNRLLEAIGQRQVFDLPEAVSPTAVAAFAQSALPRPEPVAPLEVPRGAVRLHSRFYIARPHEAQFIGRVEDPGALLRIRGPRQYGKTSLLARVIDHARTHHHRVVTIDFQDMAESTLNKLDSLLYDFCLYLAEELDLEDELDTLWAKQRDPKRMARTFVRRHVLRPGASPLLLAMDEVDRVFQYPRVSSDFFLMLRAWHESAKTQPEFEQLKMAISYSTEAKLAIADLNASPFNVGEEARIVPFTSQQVEDLMHRHGQQWSAQEAQTIMELLGGQPYLVRRALYLLAKGEYDLERLLAKAAHDDGPFSDHLRHHLVNVKQFPDCAEALRAVIERETCKDALLAARLTAAGLVVGSAPRLRPACGLYARYFRDKL
;
A
#
# COMPACT_ATOMS: atom_id res chain seq x y z
N MET A 1 5.96 -5.65 28.28
CA MET A 1 5.64 -6.34 27.01
C MET A 1 5.10 -7.71 27.40
N LYS A 2 3.96 -8.18 26.87
CA LYS A 2 3.49 -9.54 27.19
C LYS A 2 4.53 -10.56 26.67
N PRO A 3 4.84 -11.64 27.41
CA PRO A 3 5.79 -12.64 26.94
C PRO A 3 5.22 -13.36 25.71
N ASP A 4 6.07 -13.70 24.75
CA ASP A 4 5.66 -14.53 23.62
C ASP A 4 5.63 -16.00 24.04
N TYR A 5 4.43 -16.48 24.38
CA TYR A 5 4.28 -17.84 24.91
C TYR A 5 4.54 -18.94 23.89
N LEU A 6 4.36 -18.69 22.58
CA LEU A 6 4.68 -19.68 21.55
C LEU A 6 6.18 -19.86 21.43
N LEU A 7 6.94 -18.76 21.36
CA LEU A 7 8.41 -18.81 21.31
C LEU A 7 8.99 -19.44 22.59
N LEU A 8 8.46 -19.05 23.75
CA LEU A 8 8.90 -19.58 25.04
C LEU A 8 8.63 -21.10 25.15
N ALA A 9 7.45 -21.56 24.74
CA ALA A 9 7.12 -22.98 24.72
C ALA A 9 8.02 -23.79 23.79
N GLY A 10 8.33 -23.25 22.60
CA GLY A 10 9.27 -23.86 21.65
C GLY A 10 10.67 -24.00 22.23
N ASN A 11 11.24 -22.91 22.75
CA ASN A 11 12.56 -22.90 23.36
C ASN A 11 12.67 -23.88 24.53
N LEU A 12 11.63 -23.96 25.36
CA LEU A 12 11.61 -24.89 26.50
C LEU A 12 11.69 -26.35 26.08
N ARG A 13 10.99 -26.74 25.00
CA ARG A 13 11.06 -28.11 24.49
C ARG A 13 12.46 -28.45 23.99
N THR A 14 13.11 -27.53 23.29
CA THR A 14 14.48 -27.69 22.79
C THR A 14 15.47 -27.81 23.95
N LEU A 15 15.44 -26.89 24.91
CA LEU A 15 16.34 -26.93 26.06
C LEU A 15 16.12 -28.19 26.92
N VAL A 16 14.87 -28.64 27.06
CA VAL A 16 14.54 -29.88 27.76
C VAL A 16 15.05 -31.11 26.99
N SER A 17 14.91 -31.16 25.66
CA SER A 17 15.39 -32.28 24.85
C SER A 17 16.92 -32.36 24.82
N GLU A 18 17.60 -31.22 24.83
CA GLU A 18 19.06 -31.08 24.96
C GLU A 18 19.58 -31.25 26.39
N ASN A 19 18.69 -31.52 27.35
CA ASN A 19 19.00 -31.76 28.76
C ASN A 19 19.61 -30.53 29.48
N GLN A 20 19.29 -29.33 29.00
CA GLN A 20 19.74 -28.02 29.51
C GLN A 20 18.75 -27.41 30.50
N LEU A 21 18.37 -28.19 31.53
CA LEU A 21 17.36 -27.78 32.53
C LEU A 21 17.63 -26.44 33.26
N PRO A 22 18.88 -26.08 33.62
CA PRO A 22 19.15 -24.79 34.26
C PRO A 22 18.79 -23.60 33.37
N GLN A 23 19.11 -23.70 32.08
CA GLN A 23 18.84 -22.64 31.10
C GLN A 23 17.33 -22.53 30.84
N ALA A 24 16.63 -23.66 30.75
CA ALA A 24 15.16 -23.69 30.63
C ALA A 24 14.47 -22.98 31.81
N LEU A 25 14.88 -23.28 33.03
CA LEU A 25 14.32 -22.66 34.25
C LEU A 25 14.64 -21.17 34.33
N GLN A 26 15.86 -20.78 33.98
CA GLN A 26 16.26 -19.37 33.95
C GLN A 26 15.44 -18.56 32.94
N GLN A 27 15.31 -19.05 31.70
CA GLN A 27 14.50 -18.39 30.67
C GLN A 27 13.04 -18.26 31.08
N LEU A 28 12.45 -19.28 31.71
CA LEU A 28 11.09 -19.22 32.25
C LEU A 28 10.94 -18.14 33.33
N GLN A 29 11.89 -18.05 34.26
CA GLN A 29 11.84 -17.05 35.33
C GLN A 29 11.95 -15.62 34.79
N GLU A 30 12.82 -15.42 33.80
CA GLU A 30 13.01 -14.12 33.14
C GLU A 30 11.78 -13.73 32.31
N ALA A 31 11.19 -14.69 31.57
CA ALA A 31 10.06 -14.42 30.68
C ALA A 31 8.71 -14.27 31.42
N LEU A 32 8.49 -14.96 32.54
CA LEU A 32 7.20 -15.01 33.23
C LEU A 32 7.05 -14.00 34.39
N GLN A 33 7.83 -12.91 34.43
CA GLN A 33 7.74 -11.93 35.51
C GLN A 33 6.31 -11.42 35.73
N GLY A 34 5.74 -11.71 36.91
CA GLY A 34 4.39 -11.31 37.31
C GLY A 34 3.26 -12.22 36.81
N HIS A 35 3.55 -13.35 36.15
CA HIS A 35 2.54 -14.29 35.66
C HIS A 35 2.22 -15.39 36.69
N GLU A 36 1.00 -15.94 36.68
CA GLU A 36 0.58 -17.01 37.62
C GLU A 36 1.49 -18.25 37.52
N ALA A 37 1.92 -18.56 36.30
CA ALA A 37 2.87 -19.64 36.00
C ALA A 37 4.29 -19.42 36.56
N GLN A 38 4.65 -18.19 36.97
CA GLN A 38 5.96 -17.88 37.54
C GLN A 38 6.21 -18.65 38.84
N ASN A 39 5.17 -18.81 39.67
CA ASN A 39 5.28 -19.52 40.94
C ASN A 39 5.67 -20.99 40.72
N VAL A 40 5.12 -21.62 39.68
CA VAL A 40 5.47 -23.00 39.29
C VAL A 40 6.93 -23.06 38.84
N SER A 41 7.37 -22.13 37.98
CA SER A 41 8.77 -22.04 37.54
C SER A 41 9.77 -21.84 38.70
N LEU A 42 9.46 -20.93 39.63
CA LEU A 42 10.27 -20.67 40.83
C LEU A 42 10.39 -21.93 41.72
N LEU A 43 9.28 -22.65 41.94
CA LEU A 43 9.28 -23.88 42.71
C LEU A 43 10.15 -24.98 42.06
N GLN A 44 10.06 -25.16 40.74
CA GLN A 44 10.90 -26.15 40.05
C GLN A 44 12.39 -25.78 40.08
N ALA A 45 12.72 -24.49 39.97
CA ALA A 45 14.10 -24.02 40.07
C ALA A 45 14.69 -24.23 41.47
N ALA A 46 13.89 -23.96 42.52
CA ALA A 46 14.29 -24.23 43.89
C ALA A 46 14.50 -25.73 44.14
N ARG A 47 13.59 -26.59 43.64
CA ARG A 47 13.72 -28.05 43.73
C ARG A 47 14.98 -28.55 43.03
N TYR A 48 15.28 -28.05 41.83
CA TYR A 48 16.49 -28.39 41.10
C TYR A 48 17.77 -28.01 41.85
N ALA A 49 17.83 -26.80 42.42
CA ALA A 49 18.99 -26.33 43.17
C ALA A 49 19.24 -27.16 44.44
N MET A 50 18.16 -27.50 45.17
CA MET A 50 18.22 -28.35 46.36
C MET A 50 18.74 -29.76 46.01
N LEU A 51 18.18 -30.38 44.98
CA LEU A 51 18.59 -31.71 44.51
C LEU A 51 20.07 -31.76 44.12
N ARG A 52 20.58 -30.73 43.43
CA ARG A 52 22.01 -30.64 43.08
C ARG A 52 22.90 -30.55 44.31
N LYS A 53 22.50 -29.76 45.30
CA LYS A 53 23.25 -29.58 46.55
C LYS A 53 23.31 -30.88 47.34
N GLU A 54 22.20 -31.59 47.48
CA GLU A 54 22.11 -32.88 48.17
C GLU A 54 22.92 -33.97 47.47
N LEU A 55 22.87 -34.02 46.13
CA LEU A 55 23.69 -34.96 45.35
C LEU A 55 25.19 -34.69 45.52
N GLN A 56 25.61 -33.42 45.59
CA GLN A 56 27.00 -33.04 45.86
C GLN A 56 27.45 -33.37 47.28
N MET A 57 26.55 -33.24 48.25
CA MET A 57 26.80 -33.60 49.66
C MET A 57 26.75 -35.12 49.90
N GLY A 58 26.34 -35.91 48.90
CA GLY A 58 26.22 -37.36 49.00
C GLY A 58 25.05 -37.84 49.86
N THR A 59 24.08 -36.97 50.15
CA THR A 59 22.93 -37.28 51.01
C THR A 59 21.82 -38.05 50.27
N ILE A 60 21.88 -38.08 48.94
CA ILE A 60 20.98 -38.84 48.06
C ILE A 60 21.80 -39.59 47.02
N ASP A 61 21.29 -40.73 46.55
CA ASP A 61 21.93 -41.50 45.47
C ASP A 61 21.60 -40.94 44.07
N ARG A 62 22.36 -41.40 43.07
CA ARG A 62 22.20 -40.96 41.67
C ARG A 62 20.87 -41.43 41.05
N GLU A 63 20.31 -42.53 41.52
CA GLU A 63 19.09 -43.11 40.95
C GLU A 63 17.87 -42.27 41.37
N TYR A 64 17.79 -41.92 42.64
CA TYR A 64 16.79 -41.00 43.19
C TYR A 64 16.86 -39.62 42.52
N ALA A 65 18.06 -39.05 42.41
CA ALA A 65 18.25 -37.79 41.71
C ALA A 65 17.81 -37.87 40.24
N GLY A 66 18.05 -38.99 39.56
CA GLY A 66 17.58 -39.22 38.20
C GLY A 66 16.05 -39.22 38.07
N ARG A 67 15.33 -39.84 39.01
CA ARG A 67 13.85 -39.85 39.02
C ARG A 67 13.28 -38.45 39.23
N GLU A 68 13.85 -37.68 40.16
CA GLU A 68 13.44 -36.31 40.45
C GLU A 68 13.71 -35.35 39.29
N LEU A 69 14.86 -35.48 38.61
CA LEU A 69 15.16 -34.71 37.40
C LEU A 69 14.18 -35.00 36.26
N ASN A 70 13.75 -36.26 36.11
CA ASN A 70 12.72 -36.62 35.13
C ASN A 70 11.36 -36.01 35.49
N GLN A 71 11.00 -35.93 36.77
CA GLN A 71 9.77 -35.23 37.18
C GLN A 71 9.82 -33.73 36.86
N ILE A 72 10.96 -33.08 37.11
CA ILE A 72 11.18 -31.67 36.73
C ILE A 72 11.05 -31.52 35.21
N ARG A 73 11.61 -32.46 34.44
CA ARG A 73 11.50 -32.48 32.99
C ARG A 73 10.05 -32.54 32.51
N HIS A 74 9.26 -33.47 33.05
CA HIS A 74 7.84 -33.60 32.71
C HIS A 74 7.06 -32.34 33.08
N ALA A 75 7.29 -31.78 34.27
CA ALA A 75 6.64 -30.54 34.70
C ALA A 75 6.96 -29.35 33.78
N LEU A 76 8.20 -29.25 33.28
CA LEU A 76 8.59 -28.22 32.30
C LEU A 76 7.93 -28.43 30.94
N LEU A 77 7.76 -29.69 30.50
CA LEU A 77 7.04 -30.00 29.27
C LEU A 77 5.55 -29.72 29.38
N ASP A 78 4.93 -30.03 30.52
CA ASP A 78 3.53 -29.71 30.83
C ASP A 78 3.32 -28.20 30.83
N LEU A 79 4.26 -27.45 31.44
CA LEU A 79 4.23 -25.99 31.42
C LEU A 79 4.40 -25.43 30.00
N ALA A 80 5.31 -25.99 29.20
CA ALA A 80 5.47 -25.61 27.80
C ALA A 80 4.19 -25.88 26.99
N TRP A 81 3.48 -26.98 27.26
CA TRP A 81 2.19 -27.26 26.63
C TRP A 81 1.11 -26.25 27.01
N GLU A 82 1.01 -25.87 28.29
CA GLU A 82 0.06 -24.85 28.75
C GLU A 82 0.38 -23.47 28.14
N LEU A 83 1.66 -23.09 28.09
CA LEU A 83 2.11 -21.85 27.46
C LEU A 83 1.80 -21.85 25.96
N GLU A 84 2.04 -22.95 25.25
CA GLU A 84 1.68 -23.05 23.83
C GLU A 84 0.16 -22.87 23.65
N ARG A 85 -0.65 -23.54 24.47
CA ARG A 85 -2.12 -23.44 24.41
C ARG A 85 -2.59 -22.00 24.57
N GLN A 86 -2.05 -21.28 25.55
CA GLN A 86 -2.36 -19.86 25.77
C GLN A 86 -1.83 -18.99 24.62
N GLY A 87 -0.61 -19.24 24.15
CA GLY A 87 -0.01 -18.52 23.04
C GLY A 87 -0.80 -18.64 21.73
N LYS A 88 -1.34 -19.83 21.43
CA LYS A 88 -2.23 -20.02 20.28
C LYS A 88 -3.52 -19.23 20.44
N ALA A 89 -4.15 -19.31 21.61
CA ALA A 89 -5.40 -18.61 21.90
C ALA A 89 -5.29 -17.08 21.83
N ASP A 90 -4.12 -16.54 22.14
CA ASP A 90 -3.82 -15.10 22.07
C ASP A 90 -3.40 -14.64 20.66
N THR A 91 -3.01 -15.55 19.76
CA THR A 91 -2.50 -15.23 18.43
C THR A 91 -3.64 -14.98 17.43
N ARG A 92 -3.70 -13.75 16.91
CA ARG A 92 -4.72 -13.30 15.95
C ARG A 92 -4.20 -13.32 14.52
N ILE A 93 -4.97 -13.90 13.61
CA ILE A 93 -4.54 -14.12 12.22
C ILE A 93 -5.57 -13.51 11.27
N PHE A 94 -5.15 -12.56 10.45
CA PHE A 94 -6.00 -11.96 9.43
C PHE A 94 -5.80 -12.68 8.09
N ILE A 95 -6.89 -13.18 7.49
CA ILE A 95 -6.86 -13.84 6.18
C ILE A 95 -7.38 -12.87 5.11
N SER A 96 -6.49 -12.38 4.24
CA SER A 96 -6.83 -11.51 3.11
C SER A 96 -6.94 -12.33 1.82
N TYR A 97 -8.04 -12.15 1.07
CA TYR A 97 -8.27 -12.84 -0.20
C TYR A 97 -9.27 -12.08 -1.09
N SER A 98 -9.37 -12.49 -2.37
CA SER A 98 -10.41 -11.97 -3.27
C SER A 98 -11.69 -12.81 -3.18
N ARG A 99 -12.81 -12.18 -2.80
CA ARG A 99 -14.10 -12.83 -2.56
C ARG A 99 -14.64 -13.67 -3.74
N ASN A 100 -14.25 -13.36 -4.98
CA ASN A 100 -14.70 -14.03 -6.23
C ASN A 100 -13.55 -14.69 -7.01
N GLY A 101 -12.45 -15.06 -6.34
CA GLY A 101 -11.32 -15.75 -6.96
C GLY A 101 -11.36 -17.27 -6.79
N ASN A 102 -10.57 -17.98 -7.59
CA ASN A 102 -10.27 -19.38 -7.34
C ASN A 102 -9.50 -19.45 -6.00
N GLY A 103 -9.94 -20.30 -5.07
CA GLY A 103 -9.32 -20.40 -3.73
C GLY A 103 -10.26 -20.35 -2.53
N GLN A 104 -11.58 -20.24 -2.71
CA GLN A 104 -12.54 -20.28 -1.60
C GLN A 104 -12.42 -21.56 -0.76
N ALA A 105 -12.17 -22.71 -1.39
CA ALA A 105 -11.91 -23.98 -0.71
C ALA A 105 -10.67 -23.90 0.21
N LEU A 106 -9.61 -23.23 -0.24
CA LEU A 106 -8.41 -23.01 0.55
C LEU A 106 -8.68 -22.07 1.74
N VAL A 107 -9.41 -20.97 1.54
CA VAL A 107 -9.80 -20.04 2.62
C VAL A 107 -10.56 -20.78 3.72
N HIS A 108 -11.56 -21.58 3.33
CA HIS A 108 -12.39 -22.33 4.24
C HIS A 108 -11.56 -23.35 5.04
N SER A 109 -10.78 -24.18 4.35
CA SER A 109 -9.92 -25.18 5.00
C SER A 109 -8.87 -24.55 5.90
N LEU A 110 -8.28 -23.41 5.49
CA LEU A 110 -7.31 -22.69 6.30
C LEU A 110 -7.96 -22.13 7.57
N TYR A 111 -9.12 -21.49 7.45
CA TYR A 111 -9.84 -20.95 8.60
C TYR A 111 -10.19 -22.05 9.61
N GLU A 112 -10.75 -23.17 9.15
CA GLU A 112 -11.15 -24.27 10.03
C GLU A 112 -9.95 -24.90 10.74
N GLN A 113 -8.86 -25.17 10.02
CA GLN A 113 -7.68 -25.81 10.61
C GLN A 113 -6.93 -24.87 11.57
N LEU A 114 -6.89 -23.56 11.29
CA LEU A 114 -6.35 -22.56 12.23
C LEU A 114 -7.17 -22.52 13.52
N ALA A 115 -8.51 -22.49 13.41
CA ALA A 115 -9.40 -22.50 14.56
C ALA A 115 -9.31 -23.81 15.37
N GLN A 116 -9.29 -24.97 14.70
CA GLN A 116 -9.11 -26.28 15.35
C GLN A 116 -7.75 -26.43 16.05
N SER A 117 -6.72 -25.76 15.52
CA SER A 117 -5.39 -25.74 16.13
C SER A 117 -5.30 -24.80 17.34
N GLY A 118 -6.36 -24.04 17.65
CA GLY A 118 -6.46 -23.15 18.81
C GLY A 118 -6.09 -21.69 18.55
N PHE A 119 -5.89 -21.29 17.29
CA PHE A 119 -5.64 -19.88 16.91
C PHE A 119 -6.93 -19.08 16.78
N GLN A 120 -6.82 -17.74 16.69
CA GLN A 120 -7.94 -16.84 16.37
C GLN A 120 -7.86 -16.32 14.93
N PRO A 121 -8.28 -17.10 13.91
CA PRO A 121 -8.38 -16.61 12.54
C PRO A 121 -9.58 -15.65 12.41
N PHE A 122 -9.40 -14.61 11.61
CA PHE A 122 -10.44 -13.69 11.17
C PHE A 122 -10.64 -13.81 9.66
N TRP A 123 -11.88 -14.02 9.27
CA TRP A 123 -12.33 -14.11 7.88
C TRP A 123 -13.52 -13.16 7.66
N ASP A 124 -13.31 -12.13 6.84
CA ASP A 124 -14.23 -11.02 6.60
C ASP A 124 -15.66 -11.41 6.17
N VAL A 125 -15.85 -12.52 5.43
CA VAL A 125 -17.18 -12.98 4.99
C VAL A 125 -17.97 -13.68 6.10
N LYS A 126 -17.26 -14.31 7.05
CA LYS A 126 -17.89 -15.08 8.13
C LYS A 126 -18.05 -14.29 9.42
N ASP A 127 -17.07 -13.44 9.74
CA ASP A 127 -16.92 -12.85 11.07
C ASP A 127 -17.41 -11.41 11.17
N ILE A 128 -17.79 -10.77 10.06
CA ILE A 128 -18.40 -9.44 10.07
C ILE A 128 -19.93 -9.59 10.14
N PRO A 129 -20.60 -9.13 11.23
CA PRO A 129 -22.05 -9.23 11.35
C PRO A 129 -22.77 -8.37 10.30
N PRO A 130 -23.92 -8.81 9.75
CA PRO A 130 -24.78 -7.97 8.92
C PRO A 130 -25.17 -6.67 9.66
N GLY A 131 -24.86 -5.51 9.07
CA GLY A 131 -25.11 -4.19 9.65
C GLY A 131 -23.95 -3.54 10.40
N ALA A 132 -22.83 -4.25 10.61
CA ALA A 132 -21.60 -3.67 11.17
C ALA A 132 -20.87 -2.78 10.14
N ASP A 133 -20.13 -1.78 10.62
CA ASP A 133 -19.19 -1.04 9.77
C ASP A 133 -18.02 -1.97 9.42
N TRP A 134 -18.10 -2.58 8.24
CA TRP A 134 -17.12 -3.54 7.75
C TRP A 134 -15.72 -2.94 7.59
N ALA A 135 -15.61 -1.63 7.31
CA ALA A 135 -14.31 -0.98 7.10
C ALA A 135 -13.60 -0.70 8.43
N GLU A 136 -14.34 -0.21 9.43
CA GLU A 136 -13.83 -0.07 10.80
C GLU A 136 -13.46 -1.45 11.40
N THR A 137 -14.27 -2.47 11.11
CA THR A 137 -14.03 -3.85 11.56
C THR A 137 -12.76 -4.43 10.95
N ILE A 138 -12.55 -4.30 9.62
CA ILE A 138 -11.32 -4.80 8.98
C ILE A 138 -10.08 -4.09 9.51
N LEU A 139 -10.11 -2.75 9.64
CA LEU A 139 -8.97 -1.99 10.15
C LEU A 139 -8.63 -2.31 11.60
N SER A 140 -9.64 -2.48 12.46
CA SER A 140 -9.43 -2.86 13.86
C SER A 140 -8.89 -4.27 14.01
N GLN A 141 -9.38 -5.23 13.21
CA GLN A 141 -8.88 -6.60 13.19
C GLN A 141 -7.46 -6.69 12.63
N LEU A 142 -7.16 -5.95 11.57
CA LEU A 142 -5.82 -5.88 11.00
C LEU A 142 -4.81 -5.28 12.00
N LYS A 143 -5.18 -4.20 12.70
CA LYS A 143 -4.38 -3.59 13.79
C LYS A 143 -4.10 -4.55 14.94
N ALA A 144 -5.05 -5.43 15.25
CA ALA A 144 -4.91 -6.39 16.32
C ALA A 144 -4.25 -7.70 15.90
N SER A 145 -3.98 -7.89 14.61
CA SER A 145 -3.46 -9.15 14.07
C SER A 145 -1.94 -9.30 14.30
N ASP A 146 -1.52 -10.53 14.64
CA ASP A 146 -0.12 -10.91 14.73
C ASP A 146 0.42 -11.41 13.39
N TYR A 147 -0.45 -12.04 12.60
CA TYR A 147 -0.13 -12.57 11.27
C TYR A 147 -1.16 -12.11 10.24
N PHE A 148 -0.66 -11.84 9.03
CA PHE A 148 -1.45 -11.46 7.88
C PHE A 148 -1.19 -12.47 6.76
N VAL A 149 -2.15 -13.38 6.54
CA VAL A 149 -2.08 -14.38 5.48
C VAL A 149 -2.69 -13.80 4.22
N LEU A 150 -1.87 -13.63 3.18
CA LEU A 150 -2.28 -13.04 1.91
C LEU A 150 -2.48 -14.13 0.85
N LEU A 151 -3.74 -14.39 0.47
CA LEU A 151 -4.09 -15.34 -0.57
C LEU A 151 -4.17 -14.64 -1.94
N LEU A 152 -3.09 -14.77 -2.70
CA LEU A 152 -2.80 -14.02 -3.91
C LEU A 152 -3.14 -14.82 -5.18
N SER A 153 -4.40 -14.74 -5.59
CA SER A 153 -4.84 -15.17 -6.92
C SER A 153 -4.61 -14.10 -7.99
N GLU A 154 -4.81 -14.43 -9.28
CA GLU A 154 -4.78 -13.44 -10.35
C GLU A 154 -5.72 -12.27 -10.06
N ARG A 155 -6.92 -12.54 -9.49
CA ARG A 155 -7.90 -11.50 -9.10
C ARG A 155 -7.47 -10.71 -7.88
N ALA A 156 -6.92 -11.36 -6.85
CA ALA A 156 -6.42 -10.68 -5.64
C ALA A 156 -5.27 -9.73 -5.96
N ASN A 157 -4.39 -10.13 -6.90
CA ASN A 157 -3.35 -9.27 -7.46
C ASN A 157 -3.92 -8.00 -8.13
N GLN A 158 -5.21 -7.97 -8.50
CA GLN A 158 -5.91 -6.84 -9.13
C GLN A 158 -6.77 -6.01 -8.18
N SER A 159 -6.92 -6.43 -6.93
CA SER A 159 -7.85 -5.80 -5.99
C SER A 159 -7.22 -4.61 -5.29
N GLU A 160 -7.84 -3.43 -5.40
CA GLU A 160 -7.42 -2.24 -4.63
C GLU A 160 -7.63 -2.43 -3.12
N MET A 161 -8.61 -3.23 -2.73
CA MET A 161 -8.86 -3.57 -1.34
C MET A 161 -7.69 -4.39 -0.77
N VAL A 162 -7.29 -5.46 -1.47
CA VAL A 162 -6.12 -6.26 -1.09
C VAL A 162 -4.84 -5.41 -1.06
N LEU A 163 -4.67 -4.48 -2.01
CA LEU A 163 -3.55 -3.54 -1.98
C LEU A 163 -3.57 -2.65 -0.74
N LYS A 164 -4.71 -2.07 -0.38
CA LYS A 164 -4.85 -1.23 0.83
C LYS A 164 -4.62 -2.03 2.10
N GLU A 165 -5.10 -3.27 2.19
CA GLU A 165 -4.83 -4.15 3.32
C GLU A 165 -3.34 -4.46 3.44
N VAL A 166 -2.66 -4.72 2.32
CA VAL A 166 -1.20 -4.95 2.30
C VAL A 166 -0.44 -3.66 2.67
N GLU A 167 -0.85 -2.50 2.16
CA GLU A 167 -0.29 -1.19 2.53
C GLU A 167 -0.45 -0.92 4.04
N GLU A 168 -1.64 -1.15 4.59
CA GLU A 168 -1.92 -0.94 6.02
C GLU A 168 -1.21 -1.98 6.90
N ALA A 169 -1.20 -3.26 6.51
CA ALA A 169 -0.48 -4.31 7.22
C ALA A 169 1.02 -4.00 7.29
N ARG A 170 1.60 -3.50 6.19
CA ARG A 170 2.98 -3.03 6.15
C ARG A 170 3.17 -1.80 7.03
N ARG A 171 2.28 -0.80 6.95
CA ARG A 171 2.32 0.39 7.80
C ARG A 171 2.35 0.01 9.28
N LEU A 172 1.52 -0.94 9.69
CA LEU A 172 1.49 -1.45 11.06
C LEU A 172 2.76 -2.22 11.41
N ARG A 173 3.28 -3.04 10.50
CA ARG A 173 4.54 -3.76 10.71
C ARG A 173 5.72 -2.82 10.88
N ASP A 174 5.81 -1.77 10.06
CA ASP A 174 6.90 -0.81 10.13
C ASP A 174 6.80 0.05 11.41
N LEU A 175 5.59 0.24 11.99
CA LEU A 175 5.37 0.96 13.25
C LEU A 175 5.49 0.10 14.52
N GLN A 176 5.07 -1.17 14.47
CA GLN A 176 4.83 -2.01 15.64
C GLN A 176 5.48 -3.40 15.55
N GLY A 177 6.13 -3.74 14.43
CA GLY A 177 6.71 -5.06 14.16
C GLY A 177 5.69 -6.16 13.77
N LYS A 178 4.39 -5.84 13.72
CA LYS A 178 3.28 -6.76 13.41
C LYS A 178 2.23 -6.09 12.50
N PRO A 179 1.47 -6.83 11.69
CA PRO A 179 1.49 -8.29 11.53
C PRO A 179 2.63 -8.80 10.64
N MET A 180 3.05 -10.05 10.85
CA MET A 180 3.96 -10.77 9.96
C MET A 180 3.20 -11.26 8.72
N MET A 181 3.75 -10.97 7.53
CA MET A 181 3.08 -11.25 6.26
C MET A 181 3.44 -12.62 5.70
N LEU A 182 2.42 -13.42 5.39
CA LEU A 182 2.55 -14.78 4.87
C LEU A 182 1.83 -14.90 3.51
N PRO A 183 2.52 -14.65 2.38
CA PRO A 183 1.91 -14.69 1.05
C PRO A 183 1.79 -16.12 0.49
N VAL A 184 0.63 -16.43 -0.08
CA VAL A 184 0.31 -17.69 -0.75
C VAL A 184 -0.24 -17.40 -2.15
N ARG A 185 0.43 -17.88 -3.19
CA ARG A 185 -0.07 -17.84 -4.57
C ARG A 185 -1.16 -18.87 -4.77
N VAL A 186 -2.32 -18.43 -5.24
CA VAL A 186 -3.51 -19.29 -5.40
C VAL A 186 -3.87 -19.43 -6.88
N GLN A 187 -3.61 -20.60 -7.45
CA GLN A 187 -3.75 -20.91 -8.88
C GLN A 187 -3.11 -19.83 -9.77
N TYR A 188 -1.98 -19.31 -9.30
CA TYR A 188 -1.33 -18.17 -9.91
C TYR A 188 0.17 -18.38 -9.91
N PRO A 189 0.82 -18.61 -11.06
CA PRO A 189 2.23 -18.97 -11.11
C PRO A 189 3.13 -17.96 -10.39
N LEU A 190 4.19 -18.43 -9.73
CA LEU A 190 5.17 -17.57 -9.05
C LEU A 190 5.85 -16.60 -10.03
N GLU A 191 6.06 -17.03 -11.27
CA GLU A 191 6.62 -16.24 -12.37
C GLU A 191 5.62 -15.24 -12.96
N ALA A 192 4.33 -15.38 -12.66
CA ALA A 192 3.31 -14.48 -13.19
C ALA A 192 3.45 -13.07 -12.58
N PRO A 193 3.31 -12.01 -13.40
CA PRO A 193 3.61 -10.65 -13.00
C PRO A 193 2.66 -10.14 -11.93
N LEU A 194 3.22 -9.74 -10.80
CA LEU A 194 2.47 -9.04 -9.77
C LEU A 194 2.19 -7.58 -10.17
N ASN A 195 1.19 -6.98 -9.52
CA ASN A 195 1.04 -5.55 -9.48
C ASN A 195 2.38 -4.91 -9.08
N PHE A 196 2.81 -3.85 -9.76
CA PHE A 196 4.07 -3.15 -9.48
C PHE A 196 4.30 -2.89 -7.98
N LYS A 197 3.25 -2.48 -7.26
CA LYS A 197 3.30 -2.30 -5.80
C LYS A 197 3.49 -3.62 -5.04
N LEU A 198 2.69 -4.64 -5.31
CA LEU A 198 2.85 -5.96 -4.67
C LEU A 198 4.18 -6.62 -5.03
N GLN A 199 4.69 -6.39 -6.25
CA GLN A 199 5.96 -6.93 -6.71
C GLN A 199 7.10 -6.34 -5.89
N SER A 200 7.16 -5.02 -5.72
CA SER A 200 8.21 -4.37 -4.93
C SER A 200 8.19 -4.83 -3.46
N TRP A 201 7.01 -5.14 -2.93
CA TRP A 201 6.84 -5.57 -1.53
C TRP A 201 7.07 -7.06 -1.31
N LEU A 202 6.61 -7.93 -2.21
CA LEU A 202 6.65 -9.39 -2.05
C LEU A 202 7.91 -10.04 -2.66
N GLN A 203 8.72 -9.31 -3.43
CA GLN A 203 9.96 -9.85 -4.02
C GLN A 203 10.97 -10.33 -2.97
N ARG A 204 10.91 -9.79 -1.74
CA ARG A 204 11.83 -10.14 -0.64
C ARG A 204 11.23 -11.17 0.33
N ILE A 205 10.02 -11.66 0.08
CA ILE A 205 9.30 -12.57 0.98
C ILE A 205 9.07 -13.90 0.27
N GLN A 206 9.39 -15.01 0.93
CA GLN A 206 9.12 -16.34 0.40
C GLN A 206 7.61 -16.56 0.27
N GLN A 207 7.17 -17.09 -0.87
CA GLN A 207 5.76 -17.28 -1.19
C GLN A 207 5.45 -18.77 -1.27
N LEU A 208 4.35 -19.19 -0.67
CA LEU A 208 3.78 -20.53 -0.87
C LEU A 208 3.00 -20.57 -2.18
N HIS A 209 2.81 -21.76 -2.75
CA HIS A 209 2.04 -21.95 -3.98
C HIS A 209 1.00 -23.04 -3.78
N TRP A 210 -0.23 -22.76 -4.17
CA TRP A 210 -1.38 -23.67 -4.13
C TRP A 210 -1.98 -23.73 -5.54
N GLN A 211 -2.04 -24.93 -6.15
CA GLN A 211 -2.65 -25.12 -7.48
C GLN A 211 -4.02 -25.79 -7.42
N GLY A 212 -4.32 -26.54 -6.36
CA GLY A 212 -5.62 -27.18 -6.20
C GLY A 212 -5.76 -27.90 -4.87
N GLU A 213 -6.88 -28.59 -4.70
CA GLU A 213 -7.26 -29.19 -3.40
C GLU A 213 -6.25 -30.21 -2.87
N ALA A 214 -5.49 -30.87 -3.73
CA ALA A 214 -4.41 -31.77 -3.34
C ALA A 214 -3.28 -31.06 -2.55
N ASP A 215 -3.06 -29.77 -2.79
CA ASP A 215 -2.01 -28.98 -2.12
C ASP A 215 -2.49 -28.40 -0.79
N THR A 216 -3.80 -28.42 -0.51
CA THR A 216 -4.41 -27.74 0.64
C THR A 216 -3.77 -28.18 1.96
N ALA A 217 -3.63 -29.48 2.20
CA ALA A 217 -3.03 -29.99 3.43
C ALA A 217 -1.57 -29.55 3.59
N ALA A 218 -0.78 -29.58 2.50
CA ALA A 218 0.63 -29.19 2.52
C ALA A 218 0.81 -27.69 2.79
N VAL A 219 0.00 -26.84 2.15
CA VAL A 219 0.05 -25.38 2.32
C VAL A 219 -0.39 -24.98 3.72
N VAL A 220 -1.49 -25.55 4.23
CA VAL A 220 -1.99 -25.21 5.57
C VAL A 220 -1.01 -25.68 6.65
N ASN A 221 -0.44 -26.88 6.55
CA ASN A 221 0.57 -27.35 7.50
C ASN A 221 1.79 -26.43 7.54
N ARG A 222 2.29 -25.98 6.38
CA ARG A 222 3.40 -25.02 6.32
C ARG A 222 3.07 -23.67 6.95
N LEU A 223 1.84 -23.18 6.78
CA LEU A 223 1.39 -21.95 7.43
C LEU A 223 1.29 -22.13 8.95
N LEU A 224 0.73 -23.25 9.41
CA LEU A 224 0.65 -23.61 10.83
C LEU A 224 2.04 -23.73 11.47
N GLU A 225 3.01 -24.33 10.77
CA GLU A 225 4.40 -24.38 11.22
C GLU A 225 5.02 -22.98 11.29
N ALA A 226 4.84 -22.15 10.25
CA ALA A 226 5.37 -20.80 10.23
C ALA A 226 4.80 -19.92 11.38
N ILE A 227 3.51 -20.05 11.65
CA ILE A 227 2.82 -19.34 12.72
C ILE A 227 3.20 -19.88 14.10
N GLY A 228 3.29 -21.22 14.23
CA GLY A 228 3.49 -21.92 15.50
C GLY A 228 4.94 -21.99 15.96
N GLN A 229 5.91 -22.10 15.04
CA GLN A 229 7.34 -22.16 15.38
C GLN A 229 8.04 -20.79 15.31
N ARG A 230 7.38 -19.78 14.73
CA ARG A 230 7.91 -18.43 14.53
C ARG A 230 9.39 -18.48 14.14
N GLN A 231 9.71 -19.15 13.02
CA GLN A 231 11.07 -19.21 12.50
C GLN A 231 11.60 -17.78 12.34
N VAL A 232 12.33 -17.34 13.37
CA VAL A 232 13.28 -16.25 13.26
C VAL A 232 14.27 -16.78 12.24
N PHE A 233 14.25 -16.22 11.04
CA PHE A 233 15.41 -16.34 10.17
C PHE A 233 16.52 -15.59 10.90
N ASP A 234 17.34 -16.31 11.67
CA ASP A 234 18.69 -15.86 11.96
C ASP A 234 19.38 -15.78 10.59
N LEU A 235 19.31 -14.60 10.00
CA LEU A 235 20.06 -14.29 8.80
C LEU A 235 21.54 -14.43 9.19
N PRO A 236 22.32 -15.28 8.50
CA PRO A 236 23.76 -15.27 8.71
C PRO A 236 24.27 -13.86 8.43
N GLU A 237 24.92 -13.25 9.42
CA GLU A 237 25.64 -12.00 9.20
C GLU A 237 26.65 -12.22 8.06
N ALA A 238 26.55 -11.34 7.07
CA ALA A 238 27.35 -11.26 5.85
C ALA A 238 27.04 -12.28 4.74
N VAL A 239 26.09 -11.91 3.87
CA VAL A 239 26.14 -12.33 2.46
C VAL A 239 27.22 -11.51 1.77
N SER A 240 28.19 -12.18 1.13
CA SER A 240 29.29 -11.47 0.46
C SER A 240 28.78 -10.69 -0.76
N PRO A 241 29.36 -9.51 -1.07
CA PRO A 241 29.02 -8.73 -2.26
C PRO A 241 29.10 -9.53 -3.57
N THR A 242 29.95 -10.55 -3.59
CA THR A 242 30.15 -11.47 -4.71
C THR A 242 28.96 -12.41 -4.94
N ALA A 243 28.29 -12.87 -3.88
CA ALA A 243 27.08 -13.69 -3.99
C ALA A 243 25.88 -12.88 -4.49
N VAL A 244 25.80 -11.60 -4.10
CA VAL A 244 24.78 -10.64 -4.59
C VAL A 244 24.98 -10.35 -6.08
N ALA A 245 26.22 -10.14 -6.53
CA ALA A 245 26.54 -9.90 -7.93
C ALA A 245 26.24 -11.11 -8.84
N ALA A 246 26.50 -12.34 -8.35
CA ALA A 246 26.20 -13.56 -9.10
C ALA A 246 24.68 -13.80 -9.27
N PHE A 247 23.88 -13.48 -8.26
CA PHE A 247 22.41 -13.57 -8.34
C PHE A 247 21.82 -12.56 -9.33
N ALA A 248 22.32 -11.32 -9.32
CA ALA A 248 21.90 -10.26 -10.23
C ALA A 248 22.21 -10.55 -11.71
N GLN A 249 23.17 -11.43 -11.99
CA GLN A 249 23.54 -11.85 -13.35
C GLN A 249 22.67 -12.99 -13.91
N SER A 250 21.84 -13.65 -13.08
CA SER A 250 20.87 -14.63 -13.57
C SER A 250 19.71 -13.89 -14.25
N ALA A 251 19.75 -13.82 -15.58
CA ALA A 251 18.88 -13.00 -16.39
C ALA A 251 17.39 -13.34 -16.18
N LEU A 252 16.60 -12.35 -15.76
CA LEU A 252 15.14 -12.38 -15.88
C LEU A 252 14.76 -12.52 -17.36
N PRO A 253 13.81 -13.40 -17.73
CA PRO A 253 13.38 -13.54 -19.11
C PRO A 253 12.84 -12.21 -19.64
N ARG A 254 13.32 -11.82 -20.83
CA ARG A 254 12.79 -10.66 -21.56
C ARG A 254 11.36 -10.97 -22.01
N PRO A 255 10.39 -10.05 -21.86
CA PRO A 255 9.03 -10.27 -22.31
C PRO A 255 8.98 -10.41 -23.84
N GLU A 256 8.33 -11.48 -24.32
CA GLU A 256 8.11 -11.72 -25.74
C GLU A 256 7.03 -10.77 -26.33
N PRO A 257 7.16 -10.39 -27.62
CA PRO A 257 6.31 -9.43 -28.29
C PRO A 257 5.04 -10.07 -28.86
N VAL A 258 4.10 -10.46 -27.99
CA VAL A 258 2.68 -10.57 -28.37
C VAL A 258 1.93 -9.76 -27.33
N ALA A 259 1.76 -8.45 -27.55
CA ALA A 259 1.27 -7.55 -26.51
C ALA A 259 -0.12 -7.98 -26.00
N PRO A 260 -0.21 -8.55 -24.77
CA PRO A 260 -1.50 -8.92 -24.19
C PRO A 260 -2.35 -7.67 -23.96
N LEU A 261 -3.66 -7.86 -23.81
CA LEU A 261 -4.59 -6.80 -23.42
C LEU A 261 -4.07 -6.13 -22.12
N GLU A 262 -3.71 -4.85 -22.18
CA GLU A 262 -3.10 -4.16 -21.04
C GLU A 262 -4.15 -3.93 -19.94
N VAL A 263 -3.89 -4.51 -18.77
CA VAL A 263 -4.74 -4.35 -17.58
C VAL A 263 -4.77 -2.86 -17.19
N PRO A 264 -5.95 -2.25 -17.05
CA PRO A 264 -6.08 -0.82 -16.80
C PRO A 264 -5.75 -0.50 -15.33
N ARG A 265 -4.46 -0.33 -15.03
CA ARG A 265 -3.95 0.03 -13.69
C ARG A 265 -2.80 1.01 -13.76
N GLY A 266 -2.68 1.85 -12.74
CA GLY A 266 -1.60 2.82 -12.62
C GLY A 266 -1.50 3.75 -13.83
N ALA A 267 -0.29 4.28 -14.08
CA ALA A 267 -0.02 5.00 -15.31
C ALA A 267 -0.06 4.08 -16.53
N VAL A 268 -0.65 4.59 -17.60
CA VAL A 268 -0.61 3.97 -18.92
C VAL A 268 0.79 4.10 -19.49
N ARG A 269 1.38 2.97 -19.89
CA ARG A 269 2.75 2.91 -20.44
C ARG A 269 2.95 3.86 -21.61
N LEU A 270 4.18 4.32 -21.82
CA LEU A 270 4.53 5.31 -22.85
C LEU A 270 4.08 4.89 -24.25
N HIS A 271 4.38 3.65 -24.64
CA HIS A 271 4.03 3.09 -25.95
C HIS A 271 2.74 2.26 -25.94
N SER A 272 1.85 2.46 -24.95
CA SER A 272 0.57 1.75 -24.92
C SER A 272 -0.34 2.23 -26.05
N ARG A 273 -0.85 1.28 -26.84
CA ARG A 273 -1.92 1.53 -27.82
C ARG A 273 -3.20 2.07 -27.20
N PHE A 274 -3.41 1.90 -25.89
CA PHE A 274 -4.61 2.33 -25.19
C PHE A 274 -4.49 3.72 -24.58
N TYR A 275 -3.40 4.43 -24.84
CA TYR A 275 -3.29 5.82 -24.46
C TYR A 275 -4.00 6.72 -25.46
N ILE A 276 -4.87 7.59 -24.95
CA ILE A 276 -5.51 8.65 -25.71
C ILE A 276 -4.82 9.96 -25.34
N ALA A 277 -4.11 10.54 -26.30
CA ALA A 277 -3.53 11.86 -26.16
C ALA A 277 -4.64 12.91 -26.04
N ARG A 278 -4.49 13.85 -25.10
CA ARG A 278 -5.45 14.92 -24.89
C ARG A 278 -5.17 16.11 -25.83
N PRO A 279 -6.18 16.95 -26.09
CA PRO A 279 -5.95 18.21 -26.79
C PRO A 279 -4.84 19.03 -26.11
N HIS A 280 -3.95 19.61 -26.90
CA HIS A 280 -2.79 20.41 -26.45
C HIS A 280 -1.77 19.68 -25.56
N GLU A 281 -1.87 18.35 -25.42
CA GLU A 281 -0.97 17.60 -24.54
C GLU A 281 0.50 17.70 -24.96
N ALA A 282 0.79 17.62 -26.26
CA ALA A 282 2.16 17.78 -26.78
C ALA A 282 2.73 19.17 -26.51
N GLN A 283 1.90 20.22 -26.61
CA GLN A 283 2.29 21.60 -26.27
C GLN A 283 2.60 21.72 -24.78
N PHE A 284 1.75 21.14 -23.92
CA PHE A 284 1.97 21.12 -22.48
C PHE A 284 3.26 20.37 -22.10
N ILE A 285 3.52 19.21 -22.71
CA ILE A 285 4.74 18.43 -22.47
C ILE A 285 5.97 19.22 -22.90
N GLY A 286 5.96 19.85 -24.08
CA GLY A 286 7.09 20.62 -24.60
C GLY A 286 7.45 21.84 -23.76
N ARG A 287 6.54 22.35 -22.93
CA ARG A 287 6.83 23.44 -21.99
C ARG A 287 7.79 23.06 -20.86
N VAL A 288 8.10 21.77 -20.70
CA VAL A 288 9.19 21.36 -19.81
C VAL A 288 10.53 21.95 -20.30
N GLU A 289 10.64 22.32 -21.57
CA GLU A 289 11.87 22.92 -22.12
C GLU A 289 12.10 24.37 -21.66
N ASP A 290 11.05 25.06 -21.18
CA ASP A 290 11.14 26.46 -20.75
C ASP A 290 12.11 26.64 -19.55
N PRO A 291 12.87 27.74 -19.47
CA PRO A 291 13.72 28.06 -18.32
C PRO A 291 12.92 28.13 -17.02
N GLY A 292 13.31 27.33 -16.03
CA GLY A 292 12.62 27.31 -14.72
C GLY A 292 11.18 26.77 -14.79
N ALA A 293 10.84 25.94 -15.78
CA ALA A 293 9.48 25.47 -16.03
C ALA A 293 8.80 24.89 -14.77
N LEU A 294 7.55 25.27 -14.54
CA LEU A 294 6.68 24.64 -13.55
C LEU A 294 5.42 24.12 -14.26
N LEU A 295 5.36 22.80 -14.45
CA LEU A 295 4.22 22.10 -15.02
C LEU A 295 3.34 21.53 -13.90
N ARG A 296 2.03 21.78 -13.97
CA ARG A 296 1.06 21.33 -12.96
C ARG A 296 0.01 20.45 -13.62
N ILE A 297 -0.10 19.22 -13.15
CA ILE A 297 -1.04 18.21 -13.66
C ILE A 297 -2.08 17.97 -12.57
N ARG A 298 -3.31 18.45 -12.79
CA ARG A 298 -4.37 18.33 -11.80
C ARG A 298 -5.59 17.61 -12.35
N GLY A 299 -6.29 16.90 -11.47
CA GLY A 299 -7.56 16.25 -11.77
C GLY A 299 -7.93 15.23 -10.71
N PRO A 300 -9.14 14.67 -10.76
CA PRO A 300 -9.56 13.65 -9.80
C PRO A 300 -8.69 12.39 -9.88
N ARG A 301 -8.78 11.51 -8.88
CA ARG A 301 -8.02 10.26 -8.87
C ARG A 301 -8.41 9.41 -10.08
N GLN A 302 -7.44 8.66 -10.61
CA GLN A 302 -7.63 7.75 -11.75
C GLN A 302 -8.03 8.44 -13.08
N TYR A 303 -7.81 9.75 -13.23
CA TYR A 303 -8.02 10.45 -14.50
C TYR A 303 -6.81 10.38 -15.45
N GLY A 304 -5.70 9.76 -15.03
CA GLY A 304 -4.49 9.61 -15.84
C GLY A 304 -3.47 10.74 -15.69
N LYS A 305 -3.36 11.33 -14.49
CA LYS A 305 -2.35 12.33 -14.14
C LYS A 305 -0.93 11.75 -14.21
N THR A 306 -0.69 10.64 -13.52
CA THR A 306 0.58 9.88 -13.55
C THR A 306 0.95 9.47 -14.98
N SER A 307 -0.03 9.14 -15.84
CA SER A 307 0.23 8.85 -17.26
C SER A 307 0.75 10.06 -18.04
N LEU A 308 0.28 11.27 -17.73
CA LEU A 308 0.79 12.50 -18.34
C LEU A 308 2.15 12.86 -17.76
N LEU A 309 2.35 12.72 -16.45
CA LEU A 309 3.64 12.95 -15.79
C LEU A 309 4.74 12.05 -16.38
N ALA A 310 4.43 10.77 -16.60
CA ALA A 310 5.35 9.82 -17.24
C ALA A 310 5.81 10.30 -18.64
N ARG A 311 4.92 10.95 -19.40
CA ARG A 311 5.26 11.50 -20.74
C ARG A 311 6.08 12.77 -20.67
N VAL A 312 5.86 13.61 -19.64
CA VAL A 312 6.73 14.75 -19.34
C VAL A 312 8.14 14.26 -18.99
N ILE A 313 8.24 13.22 -18.14
CA ILE A 313 9.50 12.59 -17.75
C ILE A 313 10.22 12.01 -18.99
N ASP A 314 9.50 11.27 -19.83
CA ASP A 314 10.04 10.69 -21.06
C ASP A 314 10.57 11.78 -22.00
N HIS A 315 9.80 12.84 -22.21
CA HIS A 315 10.22 13.98 -23.02
C HIS A 315 11.50 14.62 -22.48
N ALA A 316 11.57 14.89 -21.17
CA ALA A 316 12.77 15.46 -20.55
C ALA A 316 14.00 14.53 -20.68
N ARG A 317 13.82 13.21 -20.54
CA ARG A 317 14.89 12.23 -20.75
C ARG A 317 15.40 12.23 -22.20
N THR A 318 14.49 12.30 -23.17
CA THR A 318 14.87 12.39 -24.60
C THR A 318 15.61 13.68 -24.94
N HIS A 319 15.42 14.75 -24.17
CA HIS A 319 16.16 16.02 -24.27
C HIS A 319 17.33 16.12 -23.28
N HIS A 320 17.86 14.97 -22.83
CA HIS A 320 19.07 14.85 -22.01
C HIS A 320 19.02 15.58 -20.66
N HIS A 321 17.82 15.78 -20.10
CA HIS A 321 17.69 16.31 -18.74
C HIS A 321 18.00 15.23 -17.71
N ARG A 322 18.57 15.64 -16.58
CA ARG A 322 18.54 14.81 -15.36
C ARG A 322 17.09 14.76 -14.89
N VAL A 323 16.64 13.62 -14.40
CA VAL A 323 15.27 13.47 -13.90
C VAL A 323 15.30 12.80 -12.55
N VAL A 324 14.68 13.44 -11.56
CA VAL A 324 14.39 12.83 -10.26
C VAL A 324 12.88 12.72 -10.11
N THR A 325 12.41 11.52 -9.78
CA THR A 325 10.98 11.24 -9.57
C THR A 325 10.71 10.97 -8.10
N ILE A 326 9.83 11.75 -7.48
CA ILE A 326 9.42 11.59 -6.08
C ILE A 326 7.93 11.22 -6.03
N ASP A 327 7.61 10.07 -5.47
CA ASP A 327 6.24 9.70 -5.14
C ASP A 327 5.99 9.94 -3.65
N PHE A 328 5.09 10.88 -3.35
CA PHE A 328 4.79 11.23 -1.96
C PHE A 328 3.99 10.14 -1.22
N GLN A 329 3.48 9.11 -1.91
CA GLN A 329 2.92 7.93 -1.24
C GLN A 329 3.99 7.11 -0.51
N ASP A 330 5.24 7.10 -1.00
CA ASP A 330 6.31 6.27 -0.44
C ASP A 330 6.89 6.86 0.86
N MET A 331 6.64 8.14 1.14
CA MET A 331 7.13 8.81 2.35
C MET A 331 6.41 8.35 3.63
N ALA A 332 7.10 8.30 4.77
CA ALA A 332 6.42 8.02 6.04
C ALA A 332 5.57 9.22 6.51
N GLU A 333 4.50 8.96 7.27
CA GLU A 333 3.71 10.05 7.88
C GLU A 333 4.56 10.92 8.84
N SER A 334 5.52 10.32 9.53
CA SER A 334 6.50 11.02 10.37
C SER A 334 7.36 12.01 9.60
N THR A 335 7.57 11.80 8.29
CA THR A 335 8.28 12.72 7.40
C THR A 335 7.35 13.85 6.97
N LEU A 336 6.12 13.54 6.56
CA LEU A 336 5.19 14.52 6.01
C LEU A 336 4.61 15.50 7.04
N ASN A 337 4.56 15.12 8.32
CA ASN A 337 3.95 15.93 9.36
C ASN A 337 4.87 17.03 9.94
N LYS A 338 6.16 17.06 9.58
CA LYS A 338 7.14 18.06 10.01
C LYS A 338 7.90 18.61 8.80
N LEU A 339 7.93 19.94 8.67
CA LEU A 339 8.62 20.59 7.55
C LEU A 339 10.12 20.26 7.51
N ASP A 340 10.78 20.21 8.67
CA ASP A 340 12.21 19.90 8.76
C ASP A 340 12.52 18.48 8.24
N SER A 341 11.80 17.48 8.75
CA SER A 341 11.91 16.08 8.30
C SER A 341 11.59 15.93 6.81
N LEU A 342 10.51 16.57 6.34
CA LEU A 342 10.16 16.56 4.91
C LEU A 342 11.28 17.11 4.05
N LEU A 343 11.86 18.26 4.43
CA LEU A 343 12.90 18.90 3.61
C LEU A 343 14.24 18.19 3.68
N TYR A 344 14.58 17.57 4.83
CA TYR A 344 15.76 16.72 4.95
C TYR A 344 15.63 15.49 4.05
N ASP A 345 14.57 14.69 4.21
CA ASP A 345 14.34 13.47 3.42
C ASP A 345 14.20 13.79 1.92
N PHE A 346 13.56 14.91 1.58
CA PHE A 346 13.48 15.38 0.21
C PHE A 346 14.86 15.69 -0.39
N CYS A 347 15.76 16.34 0.36
CA CYS A 347 17.11 16.62 -0.12
C CYS A 347 17.99 15.36 -0.15
N LEU A 348 17.81 14.46 0.81
CA LEU A 348 18.51 13.16 0.84
C LEU A 348 18.15 12.34 -0.39
N TYR A 349 16.86 12.26 -0.70
CA TYR A 349 16.39 11.59 -1.92
C TYR A 349 16.96 12.21 -3.20
N LEU A 350 17.04 13.55 -3.27
CA LEU A 350 17.72 14.22 -4.38
C LEU A 350 19.20 13.86 -4.46
N ALA A 351 19.89 13.71 -3.32
CA ALA A 351 21.30 13.35 -3.28
C ALA A 351 21.52 11.92 -3.80
N GLU A 352 20.73 10.97 -3.31
CA GLU A 352 20.78 9.56 -3.68
C GLU A 352 20.48 9.36 -5.18
N GLU A 353 19.40 9.95 -5.70
CA GLU A 353 18.99 9.79 -7.10
C GLU A 353 19.94 10.48 -8.10
N LEU A 354 20.70 11.48 -7.65
CA LEU A 354 21.66 12.20 -8.48
C LEU A 354 23.11 11.77 -8.23
N ASP A 355 23.34 10.75 -7.40
CA ASP A 355 24.66 10.27 -6.99
C ASP A 355 25.58 11.41 -6.51
N LEU A 356 25.03 12.27 -5.64
CA LEU A 356 25.73 13.42 -5.08
C LEU A 356 26.34 13.06 -3.72
N GLU A 357 27.54 13.59 -3.46
CA GLU A 357 28.13 13.53 -2.12
C GLU A 357 27.20 14.18 -1.08
N ASP A 358 26.89 13.41 -0.05
CA ASP A 358 25.98 13.80 1.02
C ASP A 358 26.72 14.68 2.05
N GLU A 359 26.43 15.98 2.03
CA GLU A 359 26.81 16.94 3.06
C GLU A 359 25.61 17.39 3.90
N LEU A 360 24.47 16.69 3.81
CA LEU A 360 23.22 17.12 4.43
C LEU A 360 23.34 17.20 5.93
N ASP A 361 23.97 16.23 6.59
CA ASP A 361 24.21 16.26 8.04
C ASP A 361 24.99 17.50 8.48
N THR A 362 26.05 17.84 7.73
CA THR A 362 26.87 19.03 8.01
C THR A 362 26.09 20.32 7.74
N LEU A 363 25.23 20.31 6.72
CA LEU A 363 24.37 21.43 6.43
C LEU A 363 23.32 21.60 7.54
N TRP A 364 22.57 20.55 7.89
CA TRP A 364 21.49 20.49 8.88
C TRP A 364 21.94 20.74 10.31
N ALA A 365 23.18 20.37 10.68
CA ALA A 365 23.77 20.67 11.98
C ALA A 365 23.85 22.18 12.29
N LYS A 366 23.75 23.07 11.29
CA LYS A 366 23.77 24.53 11.48
C LYS A 366 22.50 25.10 12.12
N GLN A 367 21.47 24.28 12.36
CA GLN A 367 20.18 24.64 12.99
C GLN A 367 19.57 25.94 12.42
N ARG A 368 19.51 26.03 11.09
CA ARG A 368 18.91 27.18 10.38
C ARG A 368 17.48 26.84 9.95
N ASP A 369 16.76 27.84 9.42
CA ASP A 369 15.48 27.64 8.75
C ASP A 369 15.60 26.54 7.66
N PRO A 370 14.89 25.40 7.77
CA PRO A 370 15.01 24.26 6.87
C PRO A 370 14.83 24.61 5.40
N LYS A 371 13.95 25.57 5.07
CA LYS A 371 13.75 26.07 3.68
C LYS A 371 15.03 26.67 3.10
N ARG A 372 15.80 27.39 3.94
CA ARG A 372 17.09 27.98 3.55
C ARG A 372 18.15 26.89 3.33
N MET A 373 18.09 25.83 4.12
CA MET A 373 19.02 24.70 4.04
C MET A 373 18.79 23.93 2.75
N ALA A 374 17.54 23.53 2.49
CA ALA A 374 17.13 22.91 1.23
C ALA A 374 17.51 23.77 0.01
N ARG A 375 17.21 25.07 0.03
CA ARG A 375 17.62 25.99 -1.05
C ARG A 375 19.14 26.00 -1.25
N THR A 376 19.91 26.01 -0.16
CA THR A 376 21.37 26.03 -0.23
C THR A 376 21.93 24.74 -0.82
N PHE A 377 21.39 23.60 -0.39
CA PHE A 377 21.74 22.29 -0.92
C PHE A 377 21.44 22.20 -2.42
N VAL A 378 20.20 22.48 -2.82
CA VAL A 378 19.78 22.45 -4.24
C VAL A 378 20.65 23.37 -5.10
N ARG A 379 20.85 24.62 -4.66
CA ARG A 379 21.65 25.57 -5.45
C ARG A 379 23.12 25.13 -5.59
N ARG A 380 23.73 24.57 -4.54
CA ARG A 380 25.17 24.24 -4.53
C ARG A 380 25.50 22.88 -5.12
N HIS A 381 24.65 21.88 -4.87
CA HIS A 381 24.93 20.48 -5.22
C HIS A 381 24.14 20.03 -6.45
N VAL A 382 22.87 20.43 -6.54
CA VAL A 382 21.97 19.97 -7.60
C VAL A 382 22.09 20.82 -8.87
N LEU A 383 22.13 22.15 -8.72
CA LEU A 383 22.16 23.14 -9.81
C LEU A 383 23.57 23.69 -10.10
N ARG A 384 24.58 22.82 -10.03
CA ARG A 384 25.99 23.20 -10.28
C ARG A 384 26.16 23.80 -11.68
N PRO A 385 27.01 24.84 -11.84
CA PRO A 385 27.31 25.40 -13.17
C PRO A 385 27.78 24.31 -14.15
N GLY A 386 27.23 24.30 -15.36
CA GLY A 386 27.57 23.34 -16.41
C GLY A 386 26.87 21.98 -16.31
N ALA A 387 26.05 21.75 -15.27
CA ALA A 387 25.21 20.58 -15.21
C ALA A 387 24.05 20.67 -16.22
N SER A 388 23.56 19.53 -16.70
CA SER A 388 22.34 19.52 -17.52
C SER A 388 21.12 19.90 -16.68
N PRO A 389 20.07 20.50 -17.28
CA PRO A 389 18.83 20.84 -16.58
C PRO A 389 18.26 19.63 -15.82
N LEU A 390 17.71 19.89 -14.63
CA LEU A 390 17.04 18.90 -13.81
C LEU A 390 15.53 19.07 -13.95
N LEU A 391 14.83 18.00 -14.32
CA LEU A 391 13.41 17.85 -14.05
C LEU A 391 13.18 17.15 -12.72
N LEU A 392 12.56 17.86 -11.78
CA LEU A 392 11.98 17.29 -10.57
C LEU A 392 10.51 16.94 -10.82
N ALA A 393 10.22 15.66 -11.01
CA ALA A 393 8.87 15.13 -11.19
C ALA A 393 8.32 14.65 -9.85
N MET A 394 7.24 15.26 -9.37
CA MET A 394 6.60 14.95 -8.10
C MET A 394 5.19 14.42 -8.36
N ASP A 395 4.93 13.17 -7.98
CA ASP A 395 3.59 12.57 -8.04
C ASP A 395 2.95 12.52 -6.66
N GLU A 396 1.61 12.47 -6.66
CA GLU A 396 0.80 12.30 -5.45
C GLU A 396 1.09 13.31 -4.32
N VAL A 397 1.52 14.54 -4.69
CA VAL A 397 1.84 15.58 -3.70
C VAL A 397 0.63 16.00 -2.86
N ASP A 398 -0.57 15.58 -3.25
CA ASP A 398 -1.78 15.84 -2.49
C ASP A 398 -1.80 15.20 -1.10
N ARG A 399 -0.94 14.22 -0.84
CA ARG A 399 -0.76 13.69 0.51
C ARG A 399 -0.21 14.71 1.50
N VAL A 400 0.64 15.65 1.06
CA VAL A 400 1.17 16.72 1.91
C VAL A 400 0.06 17.68 2.36
N PHE A 401 -1.01 17.81 1.56
CA PHE A 401 -2.11 18.72 1.89
C PHE A 401 -2.80 18.38 3.22
N GLN A 402 -2.75 17.13 3.67
CA GLN A 402 -3.27 16.69 4.97
C GLN A 402 -2.61 17.39 6.16
N TYR A 403 -1.45 18.03 5.95
CA TYR A 403 -0.69 18.78 6.96
C TYR A 403 -0.61 20.27 6.57
N PRO A 404 -1.63 21.10 6.87
CA PRO A 404 -1.74 22.46 6.32
C PRO A 404 -0.52 23.36 6.54
N ARG A 405 0.13 23.27 7.71
CA ARG A 405 1.34 24.05 8.03
C ARG A 405 2.52 23.65 7.14
N VAL A 406 2.78 22.34 7.04
CA VAL A 406 3.89 21.80 6.21
C VAL A 406 3.62 22.05 4.73
N SER A 407 2.39 21.77 4.28
CA SER A 407 1.91 22.04 2.94
C SER A 407 2.18 23.48 2.53
N SER A 408 1.67 24.46 3.29
CA SER A 408 1.83 25.88 2.96
C SER A 408 3.31 26.27 2.75
N ASP A 409 4.18 25.92 3.70
CA ASP A 409 5.60 26.28 3.64
C ASP A 409 6.36 25.57 2.52
N PHE A 410 6.14 24.26 2.34
CA PHE A 410 6.79 23.45 1.30
C PHE A 410 6.47 23.98 -0.09
N PHE A 411 5.20 24.25 -0.33
CA PHE A 411 4.71 24.69 -1.62
C PHE A 411 5.06 26.17 -1.93
N LEU A 412 5.11 27.04 -0.91
CA LEU A 412 5.67 28.40 -1.05
C LEU A 412 7.17 28.36 -1.42
N MET A 413 7.93 27.41 -0.88
CA MET A 413 9.33 27.21 -1.23
C MET A 413 9.50 26.83 -2.70
N LEU A 414 8.73 25.85 -3.20
CA LEU A 414 8.79 25.44 -4.63
C LEU A 414 8.47 26.62 -5.55
N ARG A 415 7.44 27.42 -5.22
CA ARG A 415 7.14 28.65 -5.96
C ARG A 415 8.30 29.63 -5.97
N ALA A 416 8.94 29.84 -4.82
CA ALA A 416 10.09 30.73 -4.73
C ALA A 416 11.27 30.24 -5.58
N TRP A 417 11.46 28.92 -5.73
CA TRP A 417 12.47 28.35 -6.62
C TRP A 417 12.15 28.60 -8.09
N HIS A 418 10.90 28.37 -8.52
CA HIS A 418 10.47 28.73 -9.87
C HIS A 418 10.67 30.23 -10.15
N GLU A 419 10.20 31.12 -9.28
CA GLU A 419 10.33 32.56 -9.47
C GLU A 419 11.80 33.02 -9.49
N SER A 420 12.69 32.31 -8.78
CA SER A 420 14.13 32.59 -8.80
C SER A 420 14.72 32.45 -10.20
N ALA A 421 14.18 31.56 -11.06
CA ALA A 421 14.66 31.38 -12.43
C ALA A 421 14.60 32.66 -13.27
N LYS A 422 13.71 33.62 -12.94
CA LYS A 422 13.62 34.91 -13.65
C LYS A 422 14.81 35.85 -13.37
N THR A 423 15.56 35.61 -12.30
CA THR A 423 16.62 36.52 -11.80
C THR A 423 17.95 35.81 -11.51
N GLN A 424 17.94 34.48 -11.38
CA GLN A 424 19.08 33.65 -11.03
C GLN A 424 19.23 32.56 -12.09
N PRO A 425 20.22 32.67 -13.00
CA PRO A 425 20.44 31.72 -14.08
C PRO A 425 20.64 30.27 -13.61
N GLU A 426 21.11 30.04 -12.38
CA GLU A 426 21.23 28.68 -11.84
C GLU A 426 19.87 28.00 -11.67
N PHE A 427 18.82 28.77 -11.37
CA PHE A 427 17.45 28.26 -11.20
C PHE A 427 16.71 28.07 -12.53
N GLU A 428 17.21 28.60 -13.65
CA GLU A 428 16.69 28.29 -14.99
C GLU A 428 16.83 26.79 -15.33
N GLN A 429 17.84 26.14 -14.74
CA GLN A 429 18.11 24.72 -14.90
C GLN A 429 17.13 23.84 -14.10
N LEU A 430 16.39 24.39 -13.13
CA LEU A 430 15.45 23.64 -12.31
C LEU A 430 14.05 23.67 -12.90
N LYS A 431 13.62 22.53 -13.45
CA LYS A 431 12.29 22.30 -14.00
C LYS A 431 11.51 21.43 -13.02
N MET A 432 10.22 21.69 -12.86
CA MET A 432 9.35 20.97 -11.93
C MET A 432 8.08 20.53 -12.64
N ALA A 433 7.69 19.26 -12.45
CA ALA A 433 6.41 18.74 -12.90
C ALA A 433 5.68 18.13 -11.69
N ILE A 434 4.50 18.65 -11.37
CA ILE A 434 3.77 18.32 -10.14
C ILE A 434 2.41 17.74 -10.50
N SER A 435 2.15 16.51 -10.06
CA SER A 435 0.84 15.86 -10.17
C SER A 435 0.14 15.83 -8.81
N TYR A 436 -1.12 16.27 -8.78
CA TYR A 436 -1.93 16.25 -7.56
C TYR A 436 -3.41 15.95 -7.82
N SER A 437 -4.02 15.22 -6.90
CA SER A 437 -5.45 14.95 -6.90
C SER A 437 -6.25 16.17 -6.45
N THR A 438 -7.33 16.46 -7.16
CA THR A 438 -8.30 17.48 -6.71
C THR A 438 -9.20 16.98 -5.57
N GLU A 439 -9.19 15.69 -5.25
CA GLU A 439 -9.95 15.09 -4.13
C GLU A 439 -9.57 15.64 -2.76
N ALA A 440 -8.33 16.10 -2.57
CA ALA A 440 -7.92 16.72 -1.31
C ALA A 440 -8.74 17.98 -0.93
N LYS A 441 -9.47 18.57 -1.89
CA LYS A 441 -10.46 19.62 -1.62
C LYS A 441 -11.65 19.14 -0.79
N LEU A 442 -11.92 17.84 -0.70
CA LEU A 442 -12.92 17.29 0.21
C LEU A 442 -12.54 17.58 1.67
N ALA A 443 -11.26 17.45 2.01
CA ALA A 443 -10.75 17.57 3.38
C ALA A 443 -10.29 19.00 3.76
N ILE A 444 -10.01 19.86 2.78
CA ILE A 444 -9.32 21.14 3.01
C ILE A 444 -10.14 22.29 2.43
N ALA A 445 -10.58 23.19 3.32
CA ALA A 445 -11.48 24.29 2.98
C ALA A 445 -10.81 25.41 2.16
N ASP A 446 -9.51 25.64 2.36
CA ASP A 446 -8.77 26.72 1.70
C ASP A 446 -7.54 26.21 0.95
N LEU A 447 -7.77 25.78 -0.30
CA LEU A 447 -6.71 25.48 -1.26
C LEU A 447 -6.31 26.69 -2.11
N ASN A 448 -6.91 27.87 -1.86
CA ASN A 448 -6.57 29.10 -2.59
C ASN A 448 -5.27 29.75 -2.06
N ALA A 449 -4.82 29.34 -0.87
CA ALA A 449 -3.51 29.71 -0.31
C ALA A 449 -2.32 28.91 -0.88
N SER A 450 -2.58 27.99 -1.82
CA SER A 450 -1.57 27.13 -2.45
C SER A 450 -0.83 27.86 -3.59
N PRO A 451 0.46 27.59 -3.89
CA PRO A 451 1.24 28.22 -4.97
C PRO A 451 0.72 28.00 -6.39
N PHE A 452 -0.45 27.35 -6.55
CA PHE A 452 -1.02 26.90 -7.83
C PHE A 452 -1.56 28.02 -8.74
N ASN A 453 -1.14 29.27 -8.54
CA ASN A 453 -1.45 30.38 -9.45
C ASN A 453 -0.29 30.72 -10.40
N VAL A 454 0.83 29.98 -10.33
CA VAL A 454 2.02 30.19 -11.18
C VAL A 454 2.32 28.90 -11.94
N GLY A 455 2.99 29.02 -13.09
CA GLY A 455 3.31 27.89 -13.95
C GLY A 455 2.12 27.41 -14.77
N GLU A 456 2.40 26.44 -15.63
CA GLU A 456 1.50 25.96 -16.67
C GLU A 456 0.66 24.79 -16.19
N GLU A 457 -0.65 24.84 -16.42
CA GLU A 457 -1.60 23.90 -15.84
C GLU A 457 -2.26 23.02 -16.90
N ALA A 458 -2.12 21.70 -16.75
CA ALA A 458 -2.95 20.71 -17.40
C ALA A 458 -4.05 20.24 -16.44
N ARG A 459 -5.29 20.66 -16.70
CA ARG A 459 -6.47 20.10 -16.04
C ARG A 459 -6.93 18.87 -16.80
N ILE A 460 -6.84 17.71 -16.17
CA ILE A 460 -7.32 16.46 -16.75
C ILE A 460 -8.84 16.39 -16.64
N VAL A 461 -9.48 16.25 -17.80
CA VAL A 461 -10.94 16.13 -17.95
C VAL A 461 -11.32 14.71 -18.39
N PRO A 462 -12.60 14.30 -18.22
CA PRO A 462 -13.09 13.05 -18.77
C PRO A 462 -12.94 12.99 -20.30
N PHE A 463 -12.91 11.78 -20.84
CA PHE A 463 -12.92 11.54 -22.29
C PHE A 463 -14.22 12.02 -22.93
N THR A 464 -14.09 12.53 -24.15
CA THR A 464 -15.25 12.82 -25.02
C THR A 464 -15.79 11.52 -25.63
N SER A 465 -17.01 11.55 -26.18
CA SER A 465 -17.58 10.38 -26.87
C SER A 465 -16.67 9.86 -27.97
N GLN A 466 -16.06 10.76 -28.76
CA GLN A 466 -15.09 10.40 -29.81
C GLN A 466 -13.85 9.69 -29.25
N GLN A 467 -13.37 10.10 -28.09
CA GLN A 467 -12.22 9.46 -27.43
C GLN A 467 -12.59 8.09 -26.84
N VAL A 468 -13.82 7.93 -26.36
CA VAL A 468 -14.35 6.63 -25.93
C VAL A 468 -14.47 5.69 -27.13
N GLU A 469 -15.01 6.15 -28.25
CA GLU A 469 -15.08 5.39 -29.52
C GLU A 469 -13.70 4.95 -30.02
N ASP A 470 -12.70 5.85 -30.01
CA ASP A 470 -11.31 5.50 -30.36
C ASP A 470 -10.74 4.42 -29.42
N LEU A 471 -11.00 4.52 -28.11
CA LEU A 471 -10.61 3.46 -27.17
C LEU A 471 -11.29 2.13 -27.46
N MET A 472 -12.58 2.14 -27.81
CA MET A 472 -13.32 0.93 -28.16
C MET A 472 -12.69 0.24 -29.38
N HIS A 473 -12.36 1.01 -30.42
CA HIS A 473 -11.64 0.50 -31.59
C HIS A 473 -10.28 -0.12 -31.22
N ARG A 474 -9.50 0.56 -30.37
CA ARG A 474 -8.19 0.05 -29.89
C ARG A 474 -8.30 -1.24 -29.08
N HIS A 475 -9.47 -1.51 -28.51
CA HIS A 475 -9.80 -2.73 -27.79
C HIS A 475 -10.24 -3.91 -28.69
N GLY A 476 -10.20 -3.75 -30.02
CA GLY A 476 -10.53 -4.81 -30.98
C GLY A 476 -12.02 -5.09 -31.07
N GLN A 477 -12.84 -4.14 -30.64
CA GLN A 477 -14.27 -4.26 -30.45
C GLN A 477 -14.99 -3.38 -31.49
N GLN A 478 -15.79 -3.97 -32.38
CA GLN A 478 -16.60 -3.24 -33.37
C GLN A 478 -17.96 -2.91 -32.77
N TRP A 479 -18.02 -1.85 -31.97
CA TRP A 479 -19.23 -1.48 -31.24
C TRP A 479 -20.02 -0.44 -32.02
N SER A 480 -21.34 -0.53 -31.92
CA SER A 480 -22.25 0.45 -32.48
C SER A 480 -22.14 1.79 -31.74
N ALA A 481 -22.48 2.89 -32.42
CA ALA A 481 -22.57 4.21 -31.80
C ALA A 481 -23.50 4.23 -30.57
N GLN A 482 -24.52 3.38 -30.57
CA GLN A 482 -25.46 3.25 -29.45
C GLN A 482 -24.82 2.62 -28.20
N GLU A 483 -23.95 1.62 -28.37
CA GLU A 483 -23.21 1.03 -27.24
C GLU A 483 -22.17 1.99 -26.69
N ALA A 484 -21.49 2.76 -27.57
CA ALA A 484 -20.58 3.82 -27.16
C ALA A 484 -21.30 4.89 -26.34
N GLN A 485 -22.47 5.33 -26.79
CA GLN A 485 -23.32 6.25 -26.04
C GLN A 485 -23.74 5.67 -24.68
N THR A 486 -24.10 4.39 -24.63
CA THR A 486 -24.50 3.71 -23.39
C THR A 486 -23.35 3.66 -22.36
N ILE A 487 -22.13 3.36 -22.81
CA ILE A 487 -20.92 3.41 -21.97
C ILE A 487 -20.63 4.84 -21.51
N MET A 488 -20.79 5.82 -22.40
CA MET A 488 -20.59 7.24 -22.10
C MET A 488 -21.59 7.74 -21.06
N GLU A 489 -22.87 7.39 -21.17
CA GLU A 489 -23.91 7.75 -20.20
C GLU A 489 -23.67 7.10 -18.84
N LEU A 490 -23.25 5.82 -18.82
CA LEU A 490 -22.95 5.12 -17.58
C LEU A 490 -21.70 5.69 -16.89
N LEU A 491 -20.60 5.90 -17.61
CA LEU A 491 -19.28 6.16 -17.03
C LEU A 491 -18.80 7.61 -17.15
N GLY A 492 -19.52 8.46 -17.90
CA GLY A 492 -19.24 9.88 -18.05
C GLY A 492 -17.87 10.20 -18.64
N GLY A 493 -17.30 9.26 -19.41
CA GLY A 493 -15.95 9.40 -19.97
C GLY A 493 -14.81 9.29 -18.94
N GLN A 494 -15.08 8.85 -17.70
CA GLN A 494 -14.03 8.74 -16.68
C GLN A 494 -12.93 7.76 -17.18
N PRO A 495 -11.66 8.19 -17.30
CA PRO A 495 -10.66 7.43 -18.05
C PRO A 495 -10.42 5.99 -17.58
N TYR A 496 -10.35 5.79 -16.28
CA TYR A 496 -10.14 4.48 -15.67
C TYR A 496 -11.37 3.58 -15.76
N LEU A 497 -12.57 4.10 -15.47
CA LEU A 497 -13.82 3.35 -15.55
C LEU A 497 -14.07 2.89 -16.98
N VAL A 498 -13.89 3.78 -17.97
CA VAL A 498 -14.00 3.43 -19.39
C VAL A 498 -12.99 2.34 -19.75
N ARG A 499 -11.71 2.52 -19.41
CA ARG A 499 -10.68 1.50 -19.69
C ARG A 499 -10.95 0.17 -18.98
N ARG A 500 -11.46 0.18 -17.75
CA ARG A 500 -11.85 -1.00 -16.97
C ARG A 500 -13.03 -1.72 -17.61
N ALA A 501 -14.05 -0.99 -18.05
CA ALA A 501 -15.18 -1.56 -18.77
C ALA A 501 -14.70 -2.27 -20.05
N LEU A 502 -14.00 -1.53 -20.92
CA LEU A 502 -13.53 -2.04 -22.21
C LEU A 502 -12.56 -3.21 -22.06
N TYR A 503 -11.72 -3.21 -21.03
CA TYR A 503 -10.86 -4.34 -20.70
C TYR A 503 -11.67 -5.59 -20.34
N LEU A 504 -12.65 -5.49 -19.44
CA LEU A 504 -13.48 -6.63 -19.02
C LEU A 504 -14.28 -7.22 -20.19
N LEU A 505 -14.78 -6.34 -21.05
CA LEU A 505 -15.52 -6.70 -22.28
C LEU A 505 -14.60 -7.38 -23.30
N ALA A 506 -13.42 -6.82 -23.56
CA ALA A 506 -12.44 -7.40 -24.48
C ALA A 506 -11.86 -8.74 -23.99
N LYS A 507 -11.80 -8.96 -22.67
CA LYS A 507 -11.41 -10.25 -22.08
C LYS A 507 -12.53 -11.30 -22.11
N GLY A 508 -13.77 -10.90 -22.39
CA GLY A 508 -14.94 -11.79 -22.35
C GLY A 508 -15.38 -12.18 -20.94
N GLU A 509 -14.90 -11.49 -19.89
CA GLU A 509 -15.37 -11.73 -18.52
C GLU A 509 -16.80 -11.19 -18.30
N TYR A 510 -17.18 -10.21 -19.10
CA TYR A 510 -18.51 -9.59 -19.13
C TYR A 510 -18.95 -9.37 -20.58
N ASP A 511 -20.26 -9.49 -20.82
CA ASP A 511 -20.93 -8.82 -21.94
C ASP A 511 -21.45 -7.45 -21.48
N LEU A 512 -21.93 -6.63 -22.42
CA LEU A 512 -22.41 -5.29 -22.11
C LEU A 512 -23.61 -5.32 -21.15
N GLU A 513 -24.57 -6.21 -21.39
CA GLU A 513 -25.79 -6.30 -20.58
C GLU A 513 -25.48 -6.62 -19.11
N ARG A 514 -24.66 -7.64 -18.86
CA ARG A 514 -24.20 -8.03 -17.53
C ARG A 514 -23.34 -6.97 -16.88
N LEU A 515 -22.51 -6.26 -17.66
CA LEU A 515 -21.70 -5.15 -17.15
C LEU A 515 -22.60 -4.02 -16.66
N LEU A 516 -23.62 -3.64 -17.44
CA LEU A 516 -24.59 -2.60 -17.09
C LEU A 516 -25.44 -2.98 -15.86
N ALA A 517 -25.92 -4.23 -15.83
CA ALA A 517 -26.74 -4.75 -14.74
C ALA A 517 -25.95 -4.76 -13.42
N LYS A 518 -24.70 -5.22 -13.43
CA LYS A 518 -23.86 -5.29 -12.23
C LYS A 518 -23.08 -4.01 -11.92
N ALA A 519 -23.12 -2.99 -12.76
CA ALA A 519 -22.22 -1.83 -12.71
C ALA A 519 -22.14 -1.18 -11.31
N ALA A 520 -23.31 -0.94 -10.71
CA ALA A 520 -23.46 -0.28 -9.41
C ALA A 520 -23.63 -1.27 -8.24
N HIS A 521 -23.30 -2.55 -8.41
CA HIS A 521 -23.37 -3.50 -7.31
C HIS A 521 -22.11 -3.41 -6.42
N ASP A 522 -22.26 -3.75 -5.14
CA ASP A 522 -21.14 -3.82 -4.19
C ASP A 522 -20.09 -4.87 -4.60
N ASP A 523 -20.45 -5.91 -5.35
CA ASP A 523 -19.57 -6.92 -5.95
C ASP A 523 -19.36 -6.71 -7.46
N GLY A 524 -19.80 -5.56 -7.97
CA GLY A 524 -19.81 -5.20 -9.38
C GLY A 524 -18.43 -4.89 -9.97
N PRO A 525 -18.36 -4.71 -11.31
CA PRO A 525 -17.12 -4.48 -12.02
C PRO A 525 -16.44 -3.17 -11.61
N PHE A 526 -17.11 -2.21 -10.97
CA PHE A 526 -16.53 -0.94 -10.52
C PHE A 526 -16.53 -0.76 -8.99
N SER A 527 -16.83 -1.83 -8.25
CA SER A 527 -17.03 -1.79 -6.79
C SER A 527 -15.88 -1.14 -6.01
N ASP A 528 -14.62 -1.46 -6.32
CA ASP A 528 -13.46 -0.88 -5.63
C ASP A 528 -13.45 0.66 -5.69
N HIS A 529 -13.66 1.21 -6.88
CA HIS A 529 -13.68 2.64 -7.14
C HIS A 529 -14.84 3.33 -6.42
N LEU A 530 -16.03 2.72 -6.49
CA LEU A 530 -17.23 3.24 -5.87
C LEU A 530 -17.15 3.23 -4.34
N ARG A 531 -16.61 2.15 -3.76
CA ARG A 531 -16.36 2.05 -2.31
C ARG A 531 -15.35 3.09 -1.83
N HIS A 532 -14.29 3.34 -2.60
CA HIS A 532 -13.32 4.38 -2.25
C HIS A 532 -13.99 5.76 -2.13
N HIS A 533 -14.76 6.16 -3.14
CA HIS A 533 -15.48 7.43 -3.09
C HIS A 533 -16.53 7.48 -1.97
N LEU A 534 -17.23 6.37 -1.70
CA LEU A 534 -18.20 6.30 -0.60
C LEU A 534 -17.55 6.55 0.76
N VAL A 535 -16.42 5.89 1.05
CA VAL A 535 -15.68 6.08 2.29
C VAL A 535 -15.23 7.53 2.43
N ASN A 536 -14.66 8.11 1.37
CA ASN A 536 -14.16 9.48 1.41
C ASN A 536 -15.27 10.51 1.60
N VAL A 537 -16.41 10.36 0.94
CA VAL A 537 -17.54 11.30 1.08
C VAL A 537 -18.19 11.17 2.46
N LYS A 538 -18.31 9.95 3.01
CA LYS A 538 -18.91 9.73 4.34
C LYS A 538 -18.09 10.33 5.49
N GLN A 539 -16.80 10.56 5.31
CA GLN A 539 -15.98 11.32 6.27
C GLN A 539 -16.44 12.77 6.43
N PHE A 540 -17.22 13.31 5.49
CA PHE A 540 -17.71 14.69 5.49
C PHE A 540 -19.25 14.72 5.34
N PRO A 541 -20.02 14.71 6.45
CA PRO A 541 -21.48 14.63 6.42
C PRO A 541 -22.14 15.66 5.49
N ASP A 542 -21.70 16.92 5.51
CA ASP A 542 -22.24 17.97 4.63
C ASP A 542 -22.04 17.66 3.14
N CYS A 543 -20.91 17.03 2.77
CA CYS A 543 -20.66 16.62 1.39
C CYS A 543 -21.52 15.41 1.01
N ALA A 544 -21.78 14.49 1.94
CA ALA A 544 -22.67 13.36 1.72
C ALA A 544 -24.12 13.83 1.49
N GLU A 545 -24.62 14.76 2.31
CA GLU A 545 -25.95 15.36 2.14
C GLU A 545 -26.06 16.15 0.84
N ALA A 546 -25.05 16.97 0.51
CA ALA A 546 -25.01 17.70 -0.75
C ALA A 546 -25.01 16.75 -1.96
N LEU A 547 -24.24 15.65 -1.89
CA LEU A 547 -24.22 14.65 -2.96
C LEU A 547 -25.58 13.94 -3.10
N ARG A 548 -26.25 13.61 -1.99
CA ARG A 548 -27.62 13.07 -1.99
C ARG A 548 -28.59 14.04 -2.68
N ALA A 549 -28.54 15.32 -2.32
CA ALA A 549 -29.37 16.36 -2.95
C ALA A 549 -29.11 16.50 -4.46
N VAL A 550 -27.86 16.37 -4.90
CA VAL A 550 -27.51 16.38 -6.33
C VAL A 550 -28.05 15.14 -7.05
N ILE A 551 -28.00 13.96 -6.44
CA ILE A 551 -28.51 12.71 -7.04
C ILE A 551 -30.04 12.73 -7.17
N GLU A 552 -30.74 13.30 -6.20
CA GLU A 552 -32.21 13.34 -6.18
C GLU A 552 -32.80 14.50 -6.98
N ARG A 553 -32.17 15.69 -6.91
CA ARG A 553 -32.77 16.95 -7.33
C ARG A 553 -31.87 17.80 -8.22
N GLU A 554 -30.69 17.31 -8.58
CA GLU A 554 -29.70 18.02 -9.39
C GLU A 554 -29.38 19.45 -8.88
N THR A 555 -29.35 19.61 -7.55
CA THR A 555 -29.13 20.91 -6.92
C THR A 555 -28.15 20.84 -5.75
N CYS A 556 -27.33 21.89 -5.63
CA CYS A 556 -26.50 22.17 -4.47
C CYS A 556 -26.34 23.68 -4.37
N LYS A 557 -27.02 24.30 -3.40
CA LYS A 557 -27.02 25.77 -3.24
C LYS A 557 -25.70 26.31 -2.71
N ASP A 558 -25.02 25.52 -1.89
CA ASP A 558 -23.73 25.89 -1.32
C ASP A 558 -22.62 25.77 -2.39
N ALA A 559 -22.00 26.91 -2.71
CA ALA A 559 -20.94 27.00 -3.71
C ALA A 559 -19.63 26.30 -3.27
N LEU A 560 -19.34 26.26 -1.97
CA LEU A 560 -18.18 25.60 -1.42
C LEU A 560 -18.35 24.08 -1.52
N LEU A 561 -19.49 23.53 -1.09
CA LEU A 561 -19.79 22.10 -1.22
C LEU A 561 -19.83 21.67 -2.69
N ALA A 562 -20.42 22.51 -3.56
CA ALA A 562 -20.40 22.29 -5.00
C ALA A 562 -18.98 22.18 -5.56
N ALA A 563 -18.08 23.07 -5.14
CA ALA A 563 -16.68 23.05 -5.56
C ALA A 563 -15.93 21.82 -5.03
N ARG A 564 -16.20 21.38 -3.79
CA ARG A 564 -15.60 20.17 -3.21
C ARG A 564 -16.01 18.91 -3.96
N LEU A 565 -17.31 18.72 -4.20
CA LEU A 565 -17.83 17.56 -4.94
C LEU A 565 -17.35 17.54 -6.40
N THR A 566 -17.27 18.71 -7.04
CA THR A 566 -16.74 18.82 -8.41
C THR A 566 -15.25 18.47 -8.45
N ALA A 567 -14.50 18.89 -7.43
CA ALA A 567 -13.08 18.57 -7.30
C ALA A 567 -12.84 17.07 -7.02
N ALA A 568 -13.75 16.39 -6.33
CA ALA A 568 -13.73 14.94 -6.18
C ALA A 568 -14.09 14.17 -7.48
N GLY A 569 -14.55 14.87 -8.52
CA GLY A 569 -14.99 14.25 -9.77
C GLY A 569 -16.34 13.55 -9.69
N LEU A 570 -17.11 13.77 -8.61
CA LEU A 570 -18.39 13.09 -8.37
C LEU A 570 -19.59 13.79 -9.04
N VAL A 571 -19.47 15.09 -9.29
CA VAL A 571 -20.51 15.92 -9.90
C VAL A 571 -19.93 16.84 -10.98
N VAL A 572 -20.79 17.31 -11.87
CA VAL A 572 -20.46 18.30 -12.89
C VAL A 572 -21.49 19.44 -12.87
N GLY A 573 -21.08 20.64 -13.26
CA GLY A 573 -21.90 21.85 -13.23
C GLY A 573 -21.36 22.90 -12.26
N SER A 574 -22.21 23.84 -11.87
CA SER A 574 -21.89 24.88 -10.89
C SER A 574 -23.11 25.19 -10.03
N ALA A 575 -22.92 25.54 -8.75
CA ALA A 575 -24.01 25.95 -7.89
C ALA A 575 -24.89 27.05 -8.55
N PRO A 576 -26.22 26.97 -8.45
CA PRO A 576 -26.99 25.98 -7.69
C PRO A 576 -27.30 24.68 -8.43
N ARG A 577 -26.92 24.53 -9.71
CA ARG A 577 -27.29 23.40 -10.57
C ARG A 577 -26.11 22.46 -10.81
N LEU A 578 -26.18 21.27 -10.22
CA LEU A 578 -25.18 20.22 -10.36
C LEU A 578 -25.86 18.93 -10.75
N ARG A 579 -25.17 18.09 -11.52
CA ARG A 579 -25.62 16.74 -11.83
C ARG A 579 -24.53 15.73 -11.48
N PRO A 580 -24.87 14.46 -11.18
CA PRO A 580 -23.87 13.42 -11.02
C PRO A 580 -22.93 13.37 -12.25
N ALA A 581 -21.64 13.15 -12.03
CA ALA A 581 -20.67 13.15 -13.12
C ALA A 581 -20.90 12.03 -14.14
N CYS A 582 -21.51 10.93 -13.71
CA CYS A 582 -21.91 9.83 -14.57
C CYS A 582 -23.10 9.05 -13.99
N GLY A 583 -23.77 8.25 -14.84
CA GLY A 583 -24.89 7.41 -14.44
C GLY A 583 -24.52 6.35 -13.39
N LEU A 584 -23.27 5.89 -13.37
CA LEU A 584 -22.77 4.93 -12.40
C LEU A 584 -22.85 5.49 -10.97
N TYR A 585 -22.39 6.73 -10.78
CA TYR A 585 -22.45 7.40 -9.48
C TYR A 585 -23.89 7.64 -9.05
N ALA A 586 -24.75 8.09 -9.98
CA ALA A 586 -26.17 8.30 -9.69
C ALA A 586 -26.87 7.02 -9.22
N ARG A 587 -26.52 5.86 -9.78
CA ARG A 587 -27.07 4.55 -9.37
C ARG A 587 -26.52 4.10 -8.03
N TYR A 588 -25.19 4.10 -7.87
CA TYR A 588 -24.55 3.53 -6.68
C TYR A 588 -24.83 4.33 -5.41
N PHE A 589 -24.72 5.66 -5.47
CA PHE A 589 -24.83 6.49 -4.27
C PHE A 589 -26.28 6.72 -3.81
N ARG A 590 -27.27 6.54 -4.69
CA ARG A 590 -28.70 6.68 -4.35
C ARG A 590 -29.13 5.76 -3.21
N ASP A 591 -28.63 4.53 -3.20
CA ASP A 591 -29.02 3.52 -2.21
C ASP A 591 -28.11 3.49 -0.98
N LYS A 592 -27.03 4.30 -0.97
CA LYS A 592 -25.91 4.17 -0.01
C LYS A 592 -25.63 5.42 0.82
N LEU A 593 -26.13 6.59 0.39
CA LEU A 593 -25.96 7.86 1.07
C LEU A 593 -27.14 8.20 1.95
#